data_AF-A0A7S2KAW2-F1
#
_entry.id   AF-A0A7S2KAW2-F1
#
_cell.length_a   1.000
_cell.length_b   1.000
_cell.length_c   1.000
_cell.angle_alpha   90.00
_cell.angle_beta   90.00
_cell.angle_gamma   90.00
#
_symmetry.space_group_name_H-M   'P 1'
#
loop_
_entity.id
_entity.type
_entity.pdbx_description
1 polymer ?
#
loop_
_entity_poly.entity_id
_entity_poly.type
_entity_poly.pdbx_seq_one_letter_code
_entity_poly.pdbx_strand_id
1 'polypeptide(L)'
;SFAACPPFLKEQFDNMGSWMASFGIGCAMVTAVYYFGAWAVEAARGRQAPPMHFRVMSRYGSAAGLLWVIGYFFQQAAVVRAGGPAFMQPLNLALQMITSGAWGVFYYREVSCPRRVVFWLIAVSMTITFAVLLNAERS
;
A
#
# COMPACT_ATOMS: atom_id res chain seq x y z
N SER A 1 -25.19 -23.46 -6.36
CA SER A 1 -25.02 -23.09 -4.94
C SER A 1 -23.59 -23.39 -4.53
N PHE A 2 -22.88 -22.45 -3.89
CA PHE A 2 -21.51 -22.63 -3.36
C PHE A 2 -21.37 -23.82 -2.39
N ALA A 3 -22.49 -24.29 -1.84
CA ALA A 3 -22.53 -25.47 -0.98
C ALA A 3 -22.09 -26.76 -1.71
N ALA A 4 -22.30 -26.86 -3.02
CA ALA A 4 -22.01 -28.06 -3.82
C ALA A 4 -20.58 -28.14 -4.38
N CYS A 5 -19.74 -27.12 -4.13
CA CYS A 5 -18.36 -27.15 -4.63
C CYS A 5 -17.46 -28.09 -3.80
N PRO A 6 -16.58 -28.86 -4.45
CA PRO A 6 -15.56 -29.65 -3.79
C PRO A 6 -14.69 -28.80 -2.83
N PRO A 7 -14.20 -29.36 -1.71
CA PRO A 7 -13.46 -28.61 -0.70
C PRO A 7 -12.23 -27.88 -1.25
N PHE A 8 -11.50 -28.49 -2.20
CA PHE A 8 -10.32 -27.88 -2.83
C PHE A 8 -10.65 -26.68 -3.74
N LEU A 9 -11.89 -26.56 -4.21
CA LEU A 9 -12.36 -25.39 -4.97
C LEU A 9 -12.89 -24.28 -4.05
N LYS A 10 -13.25 -24.58 -2.80
CA LYS A 10 -13.69 -23.57 -1.82
C LYS A 10 -12.55 -22.63 -1.39
N GLU A 11 -11.32 -23.13 -1.36
CA GLU A 11 -10.12 -22.35 -1.03
C GLU A 11 -9.80 -21.29 -2.10
N GLN A 12 -10.09 -21.56 -3.38
CA GLN A 12 -10.02 -20.55 -4.44
C GLN A 12 -11.04 -19.42 -4.27
N PHE A 13 -12.06 -19.61 -3.43
CA PHE A 13 -13.05 -18.59 -3.12
C PHE A 13 -12.73 -17.82 -1.82
N ASP A 14 -11.77 -18.26 -1.00
CA ASP A 14 -11.16 -17.42 0.03
C ASP A 14 -10.05 -16.56 -0.61
N ASN A 15 -10.48 -15.71 -1.53
CA ASN A 15 -9.62 -14.73 -2.20
C ASN A 15 -8.99 -13.77 -1.20
N MET A 16 -9.50 -13.64 0.03
CA MET A 16 -8.91 -12.74 1.00
C MET A 16 -7.76 -13.42 1.74
N GLY A 17 -7.97 -14.62 2.28
CA GLY A 17 -6.94 -15.35 3.02
C GLY A 17 -5.78 -15.81 2.14
N SER A 18 -6.09 -16.47 1.02
CA SER A 18 -5.07 -17.02 0.11
C SER A 18 -4.24 -15.94 -0.59
N TRP A 19 -4.89 -14.85 -1.01
CA TRP A 19 -4.21 -13.68 -1.59
C TRP A 19 -3.33 -12.98 -0.57
N MET A 20 -3.81 -12.80 0.67
CA MET A 20 -3.02 -12.18 1.73
C MET A 20 -1.80 -13.00 2.11
N ALA A 21 -1.96 -14.32 2.24
CA ALA A 21 -0.87 -15.21 2.57
C ALA A 21 0.19 -15.21 1.46
N SER A 22 -0.23 -15.35 0.20
CA SER A 22 0.69 -15.32 -0.95
C SER A 22 1.36 -13.96 -1.14
N PHE A 23 0.64 -12.85 -0.93
CA PHE A 23 1.19 -11.49 -0.92
C PHE A 23 2.26 -11.34 0.17
N GLY A 24 1.95 -11.76 1.41
CA GLY A 24 2.89 -11.71 2.53
C GLY A 24 4.16 -12.52 2.29
N ILE A 25 4.03 -13.74 1.75
CA ILE A 25 5.17 -14.58 1.34
C ILE A 25 5.99 -13.87 0.26
N GLY A 26 5.33 -13.31 -0.77
CA GLY A 26 5.98 -12.56 -1.83
C GLY A 26 6.78 -11.35 -1.30
N CYS A 27 6.18 -10.57 -0.40
CA CYS A 27 6.86 -9.44 0.25
C CYS A 27 8.09 -9.89 1.04
N ALA A 28 7.99 -11.00 1.79
CA ALA A 28 9.10 -11.56 2.56
C ALA A 28 10.23 -12.03 1.63
N MET A 29 9.90 -12.73 0.54
CA MET A 29 10.87 -13.19 -0.45
C MET A 29 11.59 -12.02 -1.12
N VAL A 30 10.86 -11.02 -1.61
CA VAL A 30 11.45 -9.85 -2.28
C VAL A 30 12.34 -9.08 -1.30
N THR A 31 11.88 -8.88 -0.06
CA THR A 31 12.67 -8.21 0.99
C THR A 31 13.96 -8.97 1.29
N ALA A 32 13.90 -10.30 1.38
CA ALA A 32 15.08 -11.14 1.56
C ALA A 32 16.06 -10.99 0.39
N VAL A 33 15.58 -11.04 -0.86
CA VAL A 33 16.41 -10.84 -2.06
C VAL A 33 17.11 -9.48 -2.04
N TYR A 34 16.39 -8.39 -1.73
CA TYR A 34 16.99 -7.06 -1.64
C TYR A 34 18.04 -6.98 -0.53
N TYR A 35 17.74 -7.53 0.65
CA TYR A 35 18.65 -7.50 1.78
C TYR A 35 19.94 -8.31 1.51
N PHE A 36 19.80 -9.57 1.09
CA PHE A 36 20.94 -10.43 0.79
C PHE A 36 21.71 -9.95 -0.44
N GLY A 37 21.03 -9.35 -1.42
CA GLY A 37 21.67 -8.70 -2.57
C GLY A 37 22.52 -7.50 -2.14
N ALA A 38 21.97 -6.61 -1.32
CA ALA A 38 22.73 -5.46 -0.78
C ALA A 38 23.91 -5.93 0.08
N TRP A 39 23.70 -6.96 0.90
CA TRP A 39 24.74 -7.60 1.70
C TRP A 39 25.87 -8.15 0.82
N ALA A 40 25.53 -8.90 -0.23
CA ALA A 40 26.52 -9.49 -1.14
C ALA A 40 27.33 -8.43 -1.90
N VAL A 41 26.67 -7.34 -2.34
CA VAL A 41 27.34 -6.21 -3.01
C VAL A 41 28.32 -5.51 -2.08
N GLU A 42 27.93 -5.22 -0.84
CA GLU A 42 28.83 -4.56 0.12
C GLU A 42 29.96 -5.49 0.57
N ALA A 43 29.69 -6.79 0.72
CA ALA A 43 30.72 -7.80 0.99
C ALA A 43 31.74 -7.90 -0.17
N ALA A 44 31.28 -7.91 -1.42
CA ALA A 44 32.16 -7.93 -2.60
C ALA A 44 33.02 -6.66 -2.71
N ARG A 45 32.56 -5.54 -2.15
CA ARG A 45 33.32 -4.27 -2.07
C ARG A 45 34.25 -4.19 -0.87
N GLY A 46 34.32 -5.24 -0.04
CA GLY A 46 35.11 -5.25 1.20
C GLY A 46 34.59 -4.27 2.26
N ARG A 47 33.33 -3.86 2.18
CA ARG A 47 32.69 -2.95 3.14
C ARG A 47 31.93 -3.74 4.20
N GLN A 48 31.65 -3.09 5.33
CA GLN A 48 30.84 -3.70 6.38
C GLN A 48 29.40 -3.87 5.90
N ALA A 49 28.84 -5.04 6.18
CA ALA A 49 27.44 -5.35 5.91
C ALA A 49 26.49 -4.38 6.65
N PRO A 50 25.34 -4.04 6.05
CA PRO A 50 24.36 -3.17 6.70
C PRO A 50 23.86 -3.80 8.01
N PRO A 51 23.96 -3.09 9.15
CA PRO A 51 23.57 -3.62 10.45
C PRO A 51 22.07 -3.90 10.52
N MET A 52 21.70 -5.07 11.03
CA MET A 52 20.30 -5.42 11.24
C MET A 52 19.78 -4.81 12.53
N HIS A 53 19.09 -3.67 12.43
CA HIS A 53 18.42 -3.03 13.57
C HIS A 53 17.08 -3.71 13.91
N PHE A 54 17.08 -5.03 14.14
CA PHE A 54 15.86 -5.82 14.37
C PHE A 54 14.95 -5.25 15.46
N ARG A 55 15.51 -4.78 16.58
CA ARG A 55 14.72 -4.25 17.69
C ARG A 55 13.96 -2.98 17.33
N VAL A 56 14.59 -2.10 16.55
CA VAL A 56 13.97 -0.85 16.07
C VAL A 56 12.95 -1.18 14.98
N MET A 57 13.37 -1.98 14.00
CA MET A 57 12.56 -2.40 12.86
C MET A 57 11.32 -3.18 13.30
N SER A 58 11.42 -4.03 14.32
CA SER A 58 10.28 -4.81 14.84
C SER A 58 9.18 -3.90 15.37
N ARG A 59 9.53 -2.86 16.14
CA ARG A 59 8.53 -1.95 16.71
C ARG A 59 7.83 -1.13 15.62
N TYR A 60 8.60 -0.44 14.78
CA TYR A 60 8.03 0.44 13.75
C TYR A 60 7.43 -0.35 12.59
N GLY A 61 8.04 -1.47 12.22
CA GLY A 61 7.54 -2.38 11.18
C GLY A 61 6.24 -3.06 11.60
N SER A 62 6.11 -3.52 12.86
CA SER A 62 4.85 -4.09 13.34
C SER A 62 3.75 -3.04 13.41
N ALA A 63 4.07 -1.82 13.88
CA ALA A 63 3.10 -0.72 13.89
C ALA A 63 2.63 -0.34 12.48
N ALA A 64 3.56 -0.23 11.52
CA ALA A 64 3.25 0.03 10.12
C ALA A 64 2.41 -1.09 9.50
N GLY A 65 2.76 -2.35 9.78
CA GLY A 65 2.01 -3.52 9.31
C GLY A 65 0.58 -3.55 9.88
N LEU A 66 0.40 -3.27 11.17
CA LEU A 66 -0.92 -3.18 11.79
C LEU A 66 -1.77 -2.06 11.18
N LEU A 67 -1.19 -0.86 11.00
CA LEU A 67 -1.87 0.26 10.34
C LEU A 67 -2.26 -0.09 8.89
N TRP A 68 -1.38 -0.79 8.17
CA TRP A 68 -1.64 -1.23 6.81
C TRP A 68 -2.79 -2.25 6.76
N VAL A 69 -2.82 -3.25 7.65
CA VAL A 69 -3.91 -4.25 7.71
C VAL A 69 -5.25 -3.57 8.01
N ILE A 70 -5.28 -2.63 8.95
CA ILE A 70 -6.49 -1.86 9.27
C ILE A 70 -6.95 -1.07 8.03
N GLY A 71 -6.05 -0.35 7.39
CA GLY A 71 -6.35 0.41 6.17
C GLY A 71 -6.88 -0.48 5.05
N TYR A 72 -6.24 -1.64 4.84
CA TYR A 72 -6.65 -2.61 3.84
C TYR A 72 -8.04 -3.20 4.13
N PHE A 73 -8.35 -3.48 5.40
CA PHE A 73 -9.68 -3.96 5.78
C PHE A 73 -10.78 -2.96 5.38
N PHE A 74 -10.58 -1.67 5.69
CA PHE A 74 -11.51 -0.62 5.27
C PHE A 74 -11.55 -0.46 3.74
N GLN A 75 -10.42 -0.62 3.07
CA GLN A 75 -10.34 -0.60 1.62
C GLN A 75 -11.23 -1.68 1.00
N GLN A 76 -11.16 -2.91 1.50
CA GLN A 76 -11.99 -4.01 1.02
C GLN A 76 -13.47 -3.80 1.34
N ALA A 77 -13.79 -3.32 2.55
CA ALA A 77 -15.16 -2.98 2.91
C ALA A 77 -15.75 -1.92 1.96
N ALA A 78 -14.94 -0.93 1.55
CA ALA A 78 -15.33 0.06 0.55
C ALA A 78 -15.52 -0.57 -0.84
N VAL A 79 -14.62 -1.47 -1.28
CA VAL A 79 -14.77 -2.19 -2.56
C VAL A 79 -16.08 -2.98 -2.62
N VAL A 80 -16.42 -3.70 -1.56
CA VAL A 80 -17.64 -4.53 -1.51
C VAL A 80 -18.90 -3.66 -1.50
N ARG A 81 -18.92 -2.54 -0.76
CA ARG A 81 -20.11 -1.69 -0.62
C ARG A 81 -20.29 -0.69 -1.75
N ALA A 82 -19.20 -0.07 -2.17
CA ALA A 82 -19.21 1.00 -3.13
C ALA A 82 -18.95 0.47 -4.54
N GLY A 83 -19.23 -0.82 -4.83
CA GLY A 83 -19.42 -1.48 -6.14
C GLY A 83 -18.20 -1.71 -7.03
N GLY A 84 -17.19 -2.33 -6.43
CA GLY A 84 -16.25 -3.16 -7.17
C GLY A 84 -14.85 -2.56 -7.32
N PRO A 85 -13.86 -3.42 -7.64
CA PRO A 85 -12.45 -3.03 -7.66
C PRO A 85 -12.12 -2.06 -8.80
N ALA A 86 -12.85 -2.09 -9.92
CA ALA A 86 -12.56 -1.26 -11.09
C ALA A 86 -12.58 0.26 -10.78
N PHE A 87 -13.49 0.69 -9.90
CA PHE A 87 -13.62 2.09 -9.51
C PHE A 87 -12.85 2.40 -8.21
N MET A 88 -12.92 1.49 -7.25
CA MET A 88 -12.33 1.72 -5.93
C MET A 88 -10.80 1.63 -5.95
N GLN A 89 -10.18 0.83 -6.83
CA GLN A 89 -8.72 0.73 -6.88
C GLN A 89 -8.04 2.04 -7.32
N PRO A 90 -8.44 2.69 -8.44
CA PRO A 90 -7.92 4.01 -8.80
C PRO A 90 -8.14 5.06 -7.70
N LEU A 91 -9.32 5.05 -7.08
CA LEU A 91 -9.64 5.98 -5.98
C LEU A 91 -8.73 5.78 -4.77
N ASN A 92 -8.46 4.52 -4.39
CA ASN A 92 -7.56 4.20 -3.29
C ASN A 92 -6.13 4.67 -3.59
N LEU A 93 -5.62 4.45 -4.80
CA LEU A 93 -4.30 4.93 -5.21
C LEU A 93 -4.21 6.47 -5.15
N ALA A 94 -5.24 7.16 -5.65
CA ALA A 94 -5.31 8.62 -5.60
C ALA A 94 -5.29 9.13 -4.14
N LEU A 95 -6.11 8.55 -3.26
CA LEU A 95 -6.16 8.91 -1.84
C LEU A 95 -4.84 8.61 -1.12
N GLN A 96 -4.19 7.49 -1.43
CA GLN A 96 -2.85 7.17 -0.89
C GLN A 96 -1.81 8.20 -1.33
N MET A 97 -1.83 8.65 -2.58
CA MET A 97 -0.91 9.70 -3.06
C MET A 97 -1.19 11.05 -2.40
N ILE A 98 -2.46 11.45 -2.28
CA ILE A 98 -2.84 12.71 -1.62
C ILE A 98 -2.43 12.69 -0.15
N THR A 99 -2.73 11.62 0.58
CA THR A 99 -2.39 11.50 2.00
C THR A 99 -0.87 11.48 2.21
N SER A 100 -0.13 10.72 1.41
CA SER A 100 1.34 10.67 1.48
C SER A 100 1.96 12.05 1.18
N GLY A 101 1.46 12.73 0.15
CA GLY A 101 1.89 14.09 -0.19
C GLY A 101 1.56 15.09 0.91
N ALA A 102 0.39 14.97 1.55
CA ALA A 102 0.00 15.84 2.66
C ALA A 102 0.93 15.67 3.86
N TRP A 103 1.31 14.43 4.21
CA TRP A 103 2.31 14.17 5.24
C TRP A 103 3.67 14.79 4.87
N GLY A 104 4.12 14.64 3.62
CA GLY A 104 5.37 15.25 3.12
C GLY A 104 5.38 16.78 3.23
N VAL A 105 4.28 17.43 2.85
CA VAL A 105 4.14 18.89 2.86
C VAL A 105 3.95 19.44 4.28
N PHE A 106 3.01 18.89 5.06
CA PHE A 106 2.60 19.49 6.34
C PHE A 106 3.39 18.97 7.54
N TYR A 107 3.69 17.67 7.60
CA TYR A 107 4.35 17.06 8.75
C TYR A 107 5.87 17.07 8.60
N TYR A 108 6.39 16.50 7.52
CA TYR A 108 7.83 16.44 7.28
C TYR A 108 8.41 17.74 6.75
N ARG A 109 7.57 18.64 6.24
CA ARG A 109 7.95 19.94 5.67
C ARG A 109 9.03 19.83 4.59
N GLU A 110 8.98 18.76 3.81
CA GLU A 110 9.96 18.47 2.75
C GLU A 110 9.95 19.54 1.64
N VAL A 111 8.81 20.23 1.49
CA VAL A 111 8.62 21.28 0.50
C VAL A 111 8.57 22.64 1.20
N SER A 112 9.73 23.30 1.27
CA SER A 112 9.84 24.63 1.88
C SER A 112 9.41 25.76 0.94
N CYS A 113 9.29 25.49 -0.38
CA CYS A 113 8.95 26.50 -1.37
C CYS A 113 7.42 26.65 -1.52
N PRO A 114 6.82 27.81 -1.23
CA PRO A 114 5.37 28.00 -1.27
C PRO A 114 4.79 27.77 -2.67
N ARG A 115 5.53 28.09 -3.73
CA ARG A 115 5.09 27.85 -5.12
C ARG A 115 4.81 26.37 -5.41
N ARG A 116 5.64 25.47 -4.85
CA ARG A 116 5.48 24.02 -5.03
C ARG A 116 4.28 23.50 -4.24
N VAL A 117 4.02 24.06 -3.05
CA VAL A 117 2.83 23.74 -2.26
C VAL A 117 1.56 24.13 -3.02
N VAL A 118 1.54 25.30 -3.66
CA VAL A 118 0.40 25.73 -4.49
C VAL A 118 0.17 24.78 -5.66
N PHE A 119 1.22 24.40 -6.40
CA PHE A 119 1.07 23.41 -7.48
C PHE A 119 0.56 22.05 -6.99
N TRP A 120 1.03 21.60 -5.82
CA TRP A 120 0.54 20.39 -5.21
C TRP A 120 -0.95 20.49 -4.84
N LEU A 121 -1.38 21.61 -4.23
CA LEU A 121 -2.80 21.84 -3.92
C LEU A 121 -3.69 21.86 -5.17
N ILE A 122 -3.21 22.44 -6.28
CA ILE A 122 -3.93 22.42 -7.56
C ILE A 122 -4.06 20.97 -8.06
N ALA A 123 -2.98 20.19 -8.04
CA ALA A 123 -2.99 18.80 -8.47
C ALA A 123 -3.92 17.92 -7.60
N VAL A 124 -3.93 18.14 -6.28
CA VAL A 124 -4.84 17.47 -5.33
C VAL A 124 -6.29 17.83 -5.66
N SER A 125 -6.59 19.12 -5.85
CA SER A 125 -7.95 19.60 -6.17
C SER A 125 -8.46 18.99 -7.47
N MET A 126 -7.61 18.94 -8.49
CA MET A 126 -7.89 18.30 -9.77
C MET A 126 -8.18 16.80 -9.58
N THR A 127 -7.34 16.09 -8.83
CA THR A 127 -7.50 14.64 -8.56
C THR A 127 -8.80 14.35 -7.83
N ILE A 128 -9.16 15.12 -6.81
CA ILE A 128 -10.44 14.98 -6.09
C ILE A 128 -11.62 15.24 -7.02
N THR A 129 -11.52 16.27 -7.88
CA THR A 129 -12.58 16.59 -8.84
C THR A 129 -12.82 15.41 -9.79
N PHE A 130 -11.76 14.83 -10.36
CA PHE A 130 -11.89 13.65 -11.22
C PHE A 130 -12.41 12.42 -10.48
N ALA A 131 -12.01 12.21 -9.22
CA ALA A 131 -12.56 11.14 -8.40
C ALA A 131 -14.07 11.28 -8.18
N VAL A 132 -14.56 12.50 -7.93
CA VAL A 132 -15.99 12.79 -7.77
C VAL A 132 -16.73 12.62 -9.09
N LEU A 133 -16.18 13.12 -10.20
CA LEU A 133 -16.77 12.96 -11.54
C LEU A 133 -16.88 11.48 -11.93
N LEU A 134 -15.84 10.70 -11.67
CA LEU A 134 -15.83 9.26 -11.94
C LEU A 134 -16.86 8.53 -11.06
N ASN A 135 -17.12 9.00 -9.84
CA ASN A 135 -18.20 8.45 -9.01
C ASN A 135 -19.58 8.78 -9.58
N ALA A 136 -19.74 10.01 -10.10
CA ALA A 136 -21.00 10.48 -10.68
C ALA A 136 -21.35 9.78 -12.01
N GLU A 137 -20.37 9.41 -12.83
CA GLU A 137 -20.60 8.63 -14.07
C GLU A 137 -21.21 7.25 -13.78
N ARG A 138 -20.93 6.72 -12.59
CA ARG A 138 -21.34 5.37 -12.23
C ARG A 138 -22.76 5.28 -11.64
N SER A 139 -23.24 6.35 -11.01
CA SER A 139 -24.59 6.46 -10.43
C SER A 139 -25.63 6.76 -11.49
#